data_AF-A0A246JCQ3-F1
#
_entry.id   AF-A0A246JCQ3-F1
#
_cell.length_a   1.000
_cell.length_b   1.000
_cell.length_c   1.000
_cell.angle_alpha   90.00
_cell.angle_beta   90.00
_cell.angle_gamma   90.00
#
_symmetry.space_group_name_H-M   'P 1'
#
loop_
_entity.id
_entity.type
_entity.pdbx_description
1 polymer ?
#
loop_
_entity_poly.entity_id
_entity_poly.type
_entity_poly.pdbx_seq_one_letter_code
_entity_poly.pdbx_strand_id
1 'polypeptide(L)' 'MQTVRHHKGRTYVLDAFGQVSGPWRGRFVVKGEEDAHRGPTAWHELEDEFPSVDEAVTHADAVARQYIATFAEQA' A
#
# COMPACT_ATOMS: atom_id res chain seq x y z
N MET A 1 -10.35 1.26 -5.40
CA MET A 1 -11.00 2.01 -4.29
C MET A 1 -9.92 2.21 -3.27
N GLN A 2 -9.57 3.46 -2.97
CA GLN A 2 -8.43 3.75 -2.12
C GLN A 2 -8.83 3.76 -0.65
N THR A 3 -8.04 3.08 0.19
CA THR A 3 -8.23 3.02 1.64
C THR A 3 -7.04 3.66 2.33
N VAL A 4 -7.27 4.67 3.16
CA VAL A 4 -6.22 5.34 3.95
C VAL A 4 -6.08 4.68 5.32
N ARG A 5 -4.86 4.39 5.74
CA ARG A 5 -4.53 3.74 7.01
C ARG A 5 -3.36 4.44 7.69
N HIS A 6 -3.18 4.15 8.98
CA HIS A 6 -2.12 4.69 9.82
C HIS A 6 -1.46 3.56 10.62
N HIS A 7 -0.14 3.54 10.69
CA HIS A 7 0.64 2.54 11.43
C HIS A 7 1.98 3.13 11.87
N LYS A 8 2.34 2.96 13.15
CA LYS A 8 3.61 3.47 13.74
C LYS A 8 3.93 4.94 13.36
N GLY A 9 2.94 5.83 13.44
CA GLY A 9 3.11 7.25 13.13
C GLY A 9 3.19 7.59 11.63
N ARG A 10 3.14 6.60 10.74
CA ARG A 10 3.11 6.80 9.28
C ARG A 10 1.70 6.66 8.73
N THR A 11 1.36 7.52 7.78
CA THR A 11 0.12 7.41 6.98
C THR A 11 0.43 6.66 5.70
N TYR A 12 -0.43 5.74 5.29
CA TYR A 12 -0.27 5.03 4.02
C TYR A 12 -1.63 4.85 3.34
N VAL A 13 -1.61 4.71 2.02
CA VAL A 13 -2.80 4.47 1.21
C VAL A 13 -2.68 3.10 0.59
N LEU A 14 -3.77 2.36 0.59
CA LEU A 14 -3.94 1.04 0.00
C LEU A 14 -4.89 1.17 -1.19
N ASP A 15 -4.66 0.38 -2.23
CA ASP A 15 -5.57 0.23 -3.35
C ASP A 15 -5.41 -1.18 -3.93
N ALA A 16 -6.38 -1.60 -4.73
CA ALA A 16 -6.25 -2.82 -5.53
C ALA A 16 -6.41 -2.47 -7.00
N PHE A 17 -5.63 -3.13 -7.84
CA PHE A 17 -5.69 -3.00 -9.29
C PHE A 17 -5.76 -4.39 -9.92
N GLY A 18 -6.41 -4.50 -11.08
CA GLY A 18 -6.68 -5.77 -11.72
C GLY A 18 -7.69 -5.61 -12.85
N GLN A 19 -7.82 -6.63 -13.70
CA GLN A 19 -8.90 -6.65 -14.70
C GLN A 19 -10.26 -6.81 -14.00
N VAL A 20 -11.31 -6.28 -14.63
CA VAL A 20 -12.70 -6.25 -14.14
C VAL A 20 -13.24 -7.65 -13.74
N SER A 21 -12.59 -8.74 -14.18
CA SER A 21 -12.96 -10.12 -13.84
C SER A 21 -11.77 -11.07 -13.64
N GLY A 22 -10.56 -10.53 -13.41
CA GLY A 22 -9.32 -11.29 -13.24
C GLY A 22 -8.67 -10.98 -11.89
N PRO A 23 -7.61 -11.72 -11.50
CA PRO A 23 -7.07 -11.60 -10.16
C PRO A 23 -6.66 -10.16 -9.85
N TRP A 24 -7.00 -9.75 -8.63
CA TRP A 24 -6.69 -8.46 -8.06
C TRP A 24 -5.32 -8.50 -7.41
N ARG A 25 -4.55 -7.44 -7.60
CA ARG A 25 -3.26 -7.22 -6.96
C ARG A 25 -3.36 -6.04 -6.02
N GLY A 26 -2.75 -6.19 -4.86
CA GLY A 26 -2.67 -5.13 -3.87
C GLY A 26 -1.59 -4.12 -4.23
N ARG A 27 -1.79 -2.86 -3.87
CA ARG A 27 -0.72 -1.87 -3.88
C ARG A 27 -0.84 -0.92 -2.71
N PHE A 28 0.29 -0.42 -2.24
CA PHE A 28 0.31 0.56 -1.16
C PHE A 28 1.31 1.69 -1.43
N VAL A 29 1.11 2.82 -0.76
CA VAL A 29 2.08 3.92 -0.76
C VAL A 29 2.16 4.53 0.63
N VAL A 30 3.37 4.70 1.15
CA VAL A 30 3.60 5.32 2.47
C VAL A 30 3.87 6.80 2.27
N LYS A 31 3.09 7.65 2.93
CA LYS A 31 3.29 9.10 2.91
C LYS A 31 4.43 9.46 3.87
N GLY A 32 5.47 10.11 3.36
CA GLY A 32 6.53 10.71 4.18
C GLY A 32 6.12 12.06 4.77
N GLU A 33 6.84 12.54 5.78
CA GLU A 33 6.72 13.93 6.26
C GLU A 33 7.21 14.95 5.21
N GLU A 34 8.06 14.52 4.26
CA GLU A 34 8.57 15.33 3.14
C GLU A 34 7.67 15.38 1.89
N ASP A 35 6.48 14.76 1.91
CA ASP A 35 5.55 14.75 0.75
C ASP A 35 4.90 16.11 0.45
N ALA A 36 5.36 17.18 1.11
CA ALA A 36 5.04 18.56 0.74
C ALA A 36 5.72 19.01 -0.57
N HIS A 37 6.76 18.31 -1.05
CA HIS A 37 7.52 18.68 -2.25
C HIS A 37 7.54 17.58 -3.31
N ARG A 38 6.53 17.62 -4.19
CA ARG A 38 6.53 17.15 -5.60
C ARG A 38 7.44 15.94 -5.94
N GLY A 39 6.86 14.75 -5.81
CA GLY A 39 7.21 13.58 -6.63
C GLY A 39 5.97 12.70 -6.79
N PRO A 40 5.84 11.90 -7.87
CA PRO A 40 4.79 10.89 -7.91
C PRO A 40 5.06 9.93 -6.75
N THR A 41 4.19 9.94 -5.72
CA THR A 41 4.26 9.00 -4.61
C THR A 41 4.18 7.59 -5.22
N ALA A 42 5.32 6.91 -5.31
CA ALA A 42 5.43 5.69 -6.10
C ALA A 42 4.69 4.56 -5.38
N TRP A 43 3.68 3.99 -6.04
CA TRP A 43 2.97 2.84 -5.51
C TRP A 43 3.90 1.63 -5.45
N HIS A 44 3.93 0.97 -4.31
CA HIS A 44 4.45 -0.38 -4.16
C HIS A 44 3.39 -1.35 -4.65
N GLU A 45 3.57 -1.84 -5.87
CA GLU A 45 2.69 -2.82 -6.50
C GLU A 45 3.13 -4.22 -6.09
N LEU A 46 2.18 -5.02 -5.58
CA LEU A 46 2.43 -6.40 -5.19
C LEU A 46 2.13 -7.32 -6.37
N GLU A 47 2.94 -8.37 -6.50
CA GLU A 47 2.80 -9.34 -7.58
C GLU A 47 1.78 -10.43 -7.25
N ASP A 48 1.45 -10.62 -5.96
CA ASP A 48 0.48 -11.60 -5.49
C ASP A 48 -0.95 -11.31 -5.99
N GLU A 49 -1.58 -12.37 -6.49
CA GLU A 49 -2.86 -12.35 -7.16
C GLU A 49 -3.96 -12.95 -6.27
N PHE A 50 -5.05 -12.20 -6.08
CA PHE A 50 -6.16 -12.57 -5.22
C PHE A 50 -7.48 -12.61 -5.98
N PRO A 51 -8.43 -13.48 -5.61
CA PRO A 51 -9.72 -13.55 -6.29
C PRO A 51 -10.62 -12.34 -6.00
N SER A 52 -10.31 -11.57 -4.95
CA SER A 52 -11.13 -10.45 -4.49
C SER A 52 -10.31 -9.17 -4.23
N VAL A 53 -10.92 -8.00 -4.44
CA VAL A 53 -10.37 -6.69 -4.05
C VAL A 53 -10.01 -6.66 -2.56
N ASP A 54 -10.88 -7.21 -1.71
CA ASP A 54 -10.69 -7.18 -0.25
C ASP A 54 -9.45 -7.96 0.19
N GLU A 55 -9.22 -9.13 -0.40
CA GLU A 55 -8.04 -9.95 -0.14
C GLU A 55 -6.76 -9.25 -0.63
N ALA A 56 -6.79 -8.65 -1.82
CA ALA A 56 -5.68 -7.86 -2.35
C ALA A 56 -5.34 -6.65 -1.45
N VAL A 57 -6.35 -5.95 -0.94
CA VAL A 57 -6.16 -4.83 0.00
C VAL A 57 -5.66 -5.31 1.35
N THR A 58 -6.15 -6.45 1.85
CA THR A 58 -5.71 -7.04 3.12
C THR A 58 -4.26 -7.49 3.05
N HIS A 59 -3.83 -8.08 1.94
CA HIS A 59 -2.43 -8.40 1.70
C HIS A 59 -1.58 -7.13 1.61
N ALA A 60 -2.03 -6.12 0.88
CA ALA A 60 -1.34 -4.84 0.81
C ALA A 60 -1.20 -4.16 2.19
N ASP A 61 -2.20 -4.26 3.06
CA ASP A 61 -2.14 -3.78 4.45
C ASP A 61 -1.06 -4.51 5.26
N ALA A 62 -0.99 -5.84 5.15
CA ALA A 62 0.02 -6.64 5.82
C ALA A 62 1.44 -6.26 5.39
N VAL A 63 1.68 -6.19 4.08
CA VAL A 63 2.99 -5.82 3.52
C VAL A 63 3.35 -4.37 3.85
N ALA A 64 2.40 -3.43 3.77
CA ALA A 64 2.65 -2.03 4.13
C ALA A 64 3.06 -1.87 5.60
N ARG A 65 2.41 -2.61 6.51
CA ARG A 65 2.77 -2.61 7.94
C ARG A 65 4.15 -3.20 8.17
N GLN A 66 4.51 -4.28 7.47
CA GLN A 66 5.85 -4.86 7.53
C GLN A 66 6.90 -3.86 7.01
N TYR A 67 6.63 -3.24 5.86
CA TYR A 67 7.49 -2.20 5.28
C TYR A 67 7.71 -1.05 6.28
N ILE A 68 6.64 -0.50 6.86
CA ILE A 68 6.74 0.55 7.88
C ILE A 68 7.50 0.04 9.10
N ALA A 69 7.24 -1.18 9.57
CA ALA A 69 7.93 -1.71 10.73
C ALA A 69 9.44 -1.91 10.49
N THR A 70 9.85 -2.32 9.29
CA THR A 70 11.25 -2.57 8.93
C THR A 70 12.01 -1.27 8.62
N PHE A 71 11.38 -0.34 7.90
CA PHE A 71 12.06 0.85 7.37
C PHE A 71 11.82 2.12 8.20
N ALA A 72 10.78 2.18 9.05
CA ALA A 72 10.58 3.34 9.93
C ALA A 72 11.47 3.33 11.18
N GLU A 73 12.21 2.26 11.45
CA GLU A 73 13.24 2.24 12.51
C GLU A 73 14.61 2.79 12.04
N GLN A 74 14.77 3.09 10.74
CA GLN A 74 16.04 3.57 10.17
C GLN A 74 16.07 5.08 9.87
N ALA A 75 15.07 5.85 10.30
CA ALA A 75 14.97 7.29 10.07
C ALA A 75 15.32 8.10 11.33
#